data_AF-A0A812JR58-F1
#
_entry.id   AF-A0A812JR58-F1
#
_cell.length_a   1.000
_cell.length_b   1.000
_cell.length_c   1.000
_cell.angle_alpha   90.00
_cell.angle_beta   90.00
_cell.angle_gamma   90.00
#
_symmetry.space_group_name_H-M   'P 1'
#
loop_
_entity.id
_entity.type
_entity.pdbx_description
1 polymer ?
#
loop_
_entity_poly.entity_id
_entity_poly.type
_entity_poly.pdbx_seq_one_letter_code
_entity_poly.pdbx_strand_id
1 'polypeptide(L)'
;MSSRVEGDEALGIISRLRFNYDLTCKEYSILTSFLGGRSLWKAALFFFEDMKESQVSPDSVAYTAAISACRRVKRWQHSLVLLEDMKESQVLPTLPSLNAVISACGQSGQWQHALMTFQTMKDYAVSPDQWSLNGALEAAACGEQWALAIQLLAALHSLRLEAQAGAVGEICSKVWFWGLVASPGVPTRNESRLYCRSRQC
;
A
#
# COMPACT_ATOMS: atom_id res chain seq x y z
N MET A 1 15.97 15.41 15.43
CA MET A 1 15.53 15.96 16.74
C MET A 1 14.02 15.80 16.93
N SER A 2 13.14 16.20 15.99
CA SER A 2 11.67 15.97 16.05
C SER A 2 11.27 14.51 16.34
N SER A 3 12.01 13.57 15.73
CA SER A 3 11.66 12.15 15.74
C SER A 3 11.94 11.39 17.05
N ARG A 4 12.62 12.02 18.03
CA ARG A 4 12.83 11.47 19.40
C ARG A 4 11.73 11.98 20.33
N VAL A 5 11.43 13.28 20.19
CA VAL A 5 10.39 13.99 20.96
C VAL A 5 9.02 13.34 20.78
N GLU A 6 8.65 12.93 19.56
CA GLU A 6 7.37 12.24 19.29
C GLU A 6 7.23 10.90 20.04
N GLY A 7 8.32 10.18 20.27
CA GLY A 7 8.32 8.93 21.03
C GLY A 7 8.24 9.16 22.53
N ASP A 8 8.98 10.15 23.04
CA ASP A 8 8.99 10.53 24.46
C ASP A 8 7.62 11.10 24.90
N GLU A 9 6.95 11.87 24.05
CA GLU A 9 5.58 12.35 24.30
C GLU A 9 4.57 11.20 24.29
N ALA A 10 4.68 10.24 23.35
CA ALA A 10 3.80 9.08 23.30
C ALA A 10 3.95 8.21 24.57
N LEU A 11 5.19 7.99 25.04
CA LEU A 11 5.49 7.33 26.31
C LEU A 11 4.87 8.04 27.52
N GLY A 12 4.94 9.38 27.54
CA GLY A 12 4.32 10.20 28.57
C GLY A 12 2.79 10.08 28.59
N ILE A 13 2.15 9.99 27.42
CA ILE A 13 0.69 9.79 27.33
C ILE A 13 0.32 8.38 27.76
N ILE A 14 1.03 7.35 27.28
CA ILE A 14 0.79 5.95 27.62
C ILE A 14 0.92 5.69 29.11
N SER A 15 2.00 6.17 29.74
CA SER A 15 2.20 6.02 31.18
C SER A 15 1.08 6.66 32.00
N ARG A 16 0.57 7.83 31.56
CA ARG A 16 -0.59 8.49 32.20
C ARG A 16 -1.90 7.74 31.95
N LEU A 17 -2.07 7.13 30.78
CA LEU A 17 -3.24 6.35 30.45
C LEU A 17 -3.26 5.02 31.23
N ARG A 18 -2.17 4.26 31.24
CA ARG A 18 -2.00 3.03 32.04
C ARG A 18 -2.25 3.27 33.54
N PHE A 19 -1.84 4.44 34.06
CA PHE A 19 -2.07 4.76 35.47
C PHE A 19 -3.53 5.07 35.80
N ASN A 20 -4.33 5.54 34.82
CA ASN A 20 -5.71 5.98 35.07
C ASN A 20 -6.78 5.02 34.53
N TYR A 21 -6.45 4.16 33.55
CA TYR A 21 -7.43 3.34 32.83
C TYR A 21 -6.84 2.01 32.32
N ASP A 22 -7.61 0.93 32.44
CA ASP A 22 -7.42 -0.30 31.68
C ASP A 22 -7.95 -0.08 30.25
N LEU A 23 -7.04 0.21 29.32
CA LEU A 23 -7.38 0.49 27.94
C LEU A 23 -7.84 -0.79 27.21
N THR A 24 -8.99 -0.71 26.53
CA THR A 24 -9.51 -1.78 25.69
C THR A 24 -8.92 -1.76 24.29
N CYS A 25 -9.04 -2.87 23.56
CA CYS A 25 -8.64 -2.98 22.15
C CYS A 25 -9.21 -1.84 21.28
N LYS A 26 -10.45 -1.43 21.54
CA LYS A 26 -11.10 -0.36 20.77
C LYS A 26 -10.45 0.99 20.99
N GLU A 27 -10.07 1.30 22.22
CA GLU A 27 -9.40 2.57 22.56
C GLU A 27 -8.01 2.64 21.92
N TYR A 28 -7.24 1.54 21.97
CA TYR A 28 -5.97 1.45 21.24
C TYR A 28 -6.15 1.61 19.72
N SER A 29 -7.13 0.94 19.12
CA SER A 29 -7.42 1.07 17.67
C SER A 29 -7.81 2.50 17.28
N ILE A 30 -8.56 3.22 18.13
CA ILE A 30 -8.91 4.63 17.89
C ILE A 30 -7.66 5.52 17.99
N LEU A 31 -6.84 5.34 19.02
CA LEU A 31 -5.62 6.13 19.20
C LEU A 31 -4.62 5.92 18.07
N THR A 32 -4.37 4.66 17.68
CA THR A 32 -3.48 4.32 16.56
C THR A 32 -3.99 4.89 15.23
N SER A 33 -5.29 4.82 14.96
CA SER A 33 -5.91 5.40 13.76
C SER A 33 -5.82 6.93 13.74
N PHE A 34 -6.12 7.59 14.87
CA PHE A 34 -6.04 9.05 14.99
C PHE A 34 -4.61 9.56 14.77
N LEU A 35 -3.61 8.89 15.35
CA LEU A 35 -2.19 9.22 15.19
C LEU A 35 -1.70 8.92 13.77
N GLY A 36 -2.12 7.80 13.17
CA GLY A 36 -1.89 7.49 11.77
C GLY A 36 -2.48 8.54 10.83
N GLY A 37 -3.63 9.11 11.19
CA GLY A 37 -4.28 10.26 10.56
C GLY A 37 -3.42 11.53 10.52
N ARG A 38 -2.49 11.69 11.46
CA ARG A 38 -1.62 12.88 11.59
C ARG A 38 -0.20 12.65 11.08
N SER A 39 0.07 11.51 10.44
CA SER A 39 1.41 11.11 9.99
C SER A 39 2.41 10.84 11.13
N LEU A 40 1.91 10.71 12.37
CA LEU A 40 2.69 10.37 13.57
C LEU A 40 2.85 8.85 13.66
N TRP A 41 3.52 8.26 12.67
CA TRP A 41 3.66 6.81 12.54
C TRP A 41 4.39 6.17 13.72
N LYS A 42 5.37 6.85 14.31
CA LYS A 42 6.10 6.35 15.47
C LYS A 42 5.21 6.21 16.69
N ALA A 43 4.42 7.25 16.99
CA ALA A 43 3.47 7.21 18.10
C ALA A 43 2.41 6.12 17.85
N ALA A 44 1.90 6.01 16.62
CA ALA A 44 0.95 4.94 16.27
C ALA A 44 1.54 3.53 16.46
N LEU A 45 2.81 3.31 16.08
CA LEU A 45 3.52 2.05 16.35
C LEU A 45 3.72 1.83 17.85
N PHE A 46 4.09 2.87 18.58
CA PHE A 46 4.33 2.77 20.03
C PHE A 46 3.06 2.34 20.76
N PHE A 47 1.91 2.95 20.44
CA PHE A 47 0.61 2.53 21.01
C PHE A 47 0.22 1.10 20.59
N PHE A 48 0.61 0.67 19.38
CA PHE A 48 0.35 -0.69 18.91
C PHE A 48 1.23 -1.72 19.64
N GLU A 49 2.50 -1.42 19.88
CA GLU A 49 3.40 -2.26 20.66
C GLU A 49 2.95 -2.31 22.13
N ASP A 50 2.56 -1.18 22.71
CA ASP A 50 2.04 -1.08 24.07
C ASP A 50 0.78 -1.93 24.28
N MET A 51 -0.07 -1.99 23.27
CA MET A 51 -1.25 -2.85 23.25
C MET A 51 -0.88 -4.34 23.37
N LYS A 52 0.16 -4.79 22.64
CA LYS A 52 0.67 -6.18 22.74
C LYS A 52 1.31 -6.44 24.10
N GLU A 53 2.09 -5.49 24.63
CA GLU A 53 2.70 -5.60 25.96
C GLU A 53 1.67 -5.67 27.09
N SER A 54 0.56 -4.96 26.93
CA SER A 54 -0.57 -4.95 27.86
C SER A 54 -1.44 -6.22 27.76
N GLN A 55 -1.00 -7.24 27.01
CA GLN A 55 -1.73 -8.48 26.72
C GLN A 55 -3.10 -8.26 26.06
N VAL A 56 -3.28 -7.13 25.37
CA VAL A 56 -4.49 -6.86 24.60
C VAL A 56 -4.26 -7.31 23.17
N SER A 57 -5.00 -8.33 22.72
CA SER A 57 -4.86 -8.89 21.38
C SER A 57 -5.23 -7.86 20.30
N PRO A 58 -4.30 -7.49 19.38
CA PRO A 58 -4.61 -6.56 18.30
C PRO A 58 -5.61 -7.15 17.32
N ASP A 59 -6.64 -6.37 17.00
CA ASP A 59 -7.61 -6.72 15.97
C ASP A 59 -7.14 -6.27 14.57
N SER A 60 -7.89 -6.66 13.54
CA SER A 60 -7.57 -6.28 12.17
C SER A 60 -7.58 -4.77 11.95
N VAL A 61 -8.34 -4.02 12.75
CA VAL A 61 -8.41 -2.55 12.69
C VAL A 61 -7.13 -1.92 13.23
N ALA A 62 -6.62 -2.38 14.37
CA ALA A 62 -5.36 -1.94 14.96
C ALA A 62 -4.18 -2.15 13.99
N TYR A 63 -4.08 -3.36 13.42
CA TYR A 63 -3.06 -3.68 12.41
C TYR A 63 -3.19 -2.78 11.18
N THR A 64 -4.40 -2.63 10.64
CA THR A 64 -4.64 -1.79 9.46
C THR A 64 -4.28 -0.33 9.72
N ALA A 65 -4.57 0.19 10.92
CA ALA A 65 -4.23 1.56 11.32
C ALA A 65 -2.72 1.75 11.42
N ALA A 66 -2.00 0.83 12.07
CA ALA A 66 -0.54 0.86 12.20
C ALA A 66 0.16 0.79 10.82
N ILE A 67 -0.29 -0.11 9.95
CA ILE A 67 0.22 -0.25 8.57
C ILE A 67 -0.07 1.03 7.77
N SER A 68 -1.28 1.59 7.89
CA SER A 68 -1.65 2.82 7.19
C SER A 68 -0.83 4.03 7.65
N ALA A 69 -0.47 4.09 8.92
CA ALA A 69 0.44 5.09 9.44
C ALA A 69 1.84 4.96 8.81
N CYS A 70 2.37 3.73 8.71
CA CYS A 70 3.64 3.44 8.05
C CYS A 70 3.63 3.77 6.55
N ARG A 71 2.52 3.51 5.85
CA ARG A 71 2.34 3.83 4.43
C ARG A 71 2.58 5.31 4.15
N ARG A 72 2.01 6.19 4.98
CA ARG A 72 2.07 7.66 4.76
C ARG A 72 3.48 8.23 4.82
N VAL A 73 4.37 7.59 5.57
CA VAL A 73 5.78 7.97 5.68
C VAL A 73 6.71 7.07 4.87
N LYS A 74 6.16 6.25 3.97
CA LYS A 74 6.91 5.35 3.09
C LYS A 74 7.82 4.37 3.85
N ARG A 75 7.41 3.94 5.06
CA ARG A 75 8.13 2.97 5.88
C ARG A 75 7.73 1.54 5.51
N TRP A 76 8.07 1.13 4.30
CA TRP A 76 7.68 -0.17 3.73
C TRP A 76 8.13 -1.37 4.58
N GLN A 77 9.32 -1.31 5.19
CA GLN A 77 9.85 -2.37 6.05
C GLN A 77 8.95 -2.64 7.26
N HIS A 78 8.52 -1.57 7.95
CA HIS A 78 7.65 -1.71 9.11
C HIS A 78 6.26 -2.20 8.69
N SER A 79 5.76 -1.76 7.53
CA SER A 79 4.47 -2.26 7.03
C SER A 79 4.50 -3.75 6.67
N LEU A 80 5.63 -4.28 6.20
CA LEU A 80 5.79 -5.72 5.94
C LEU A 80 5.87 -6.53 7.25
N VAL A 81 6.68 -6.07 8.21
CA VAL A 81 6.78 -6.70 9.53
C VAL A 81 5.41 -6.78 10.20
N LEU A 82 4.63 -5.69 10.17
CA LEU A 82 3.27 -5.69 10.72
C LEU A 82 2.32 -6.66 10.00
N LEU A 83 2.48 -6.84 8.68
CA LEU A 83 1.67 -7.79 7.91
C LEU A 83 2.02 -9.24 8.25
N GLU A 84 3.30 -9.54 8.46
CA GLU A 84 3.79 -10.84 8.93
C GLU A 84 3.31 -11.12 10.37
N ASP A 85 3.46 -10.16 11.28
CA ASP A 85 2.94 -10.23 12.66
C ASP A 85 1.43 -10.51 12.69
N MET A 86 0.67 -9.90 11.77
CA MET A 86 -0.77 -10.11 11.65
C MET A 86 -1.08 -11.58 11.31
N LYS A 87 -0.31 -12.18 10.41
CA LYS A 87 -0.40 -13.61 10.05
C LYS A 87 -0.02 -14.52 11.21
N GLU A 88 1.07 -14.21 11.91
CA GLU A 88 1.52 -14.98 13.09
C GLU A 88 0.51 -14.91 14.24
N SER A 89 -0.13 -13.75 14.40
CA SER A 89 -1.21 -13.53 15.38
C SER A 89 -2.56 -14.14 14.96
N GLN A 90 -2.60 -14.90 13.85
CA GLN A 90 -3.81 -15.50 13.28
C GLN A 90 -4.93 -14.48 12.95
N VAL A 91 -4.56 -13.22 12.71
CA VAL A 91 -5.48 -12.17 12.28
C VAL A 91 -5.45 -12.11 10.76
N LEU A 92 -6.61 -12.26 10.11
CA LEU A 92 -6.69 -12.29 8.65
C LEU A 92 -6.45 -10.89 8.05
N PRO A 93 -5.46 -10.73 7.15
CA PRO A 93 -5.24 -9.48 6.43
C PRO A 93 -6.50 -9.05 5.67
N THR A 94 -6.83 -7.77 5.79
CA THR A 94 -7.97 -7.16 5.10
C THR A 94 -7.51 -6.41 3.84
N LEU A 95 -8.42 -6.16 2.90
CA LEU A 95 -8.12 -5.38 1.68
C LEU A 95 -7.40 -4.04 1.98
N PRO A 96 -7.84 -3.22 2.95
CA PRO A 96 -7.13 -1.97 3.28
C PRO A 96 -5.71 -2.18 3.80
N SER A 97 -5.46 -3.25 4.58
CA SER A 97 -4.12 -3.56 5.09
C SER A 97 -3.15 -3.94 3.97
N LEU A 98 -3.58 -4.82 3.05
CA LEU A 98 -2.78 -5.24 1.89
C LEU A 98 -2.52 -4.07 0.94
N ASN A 99 -3.55 -3.26 0.65
CA ASN A 99 -3.41 -2.05 -0.16
C ASN A 99 -2.43 -1.04 0.45
N ALA A 100 -2.43 -0.90 1.78
CA ALA A 100 -1.51 0.00 2.45
C ALA A 100 -0.06 -0.47 2.32
N VAL A 101 0.21 -1.78 2.42
CA VAL A 101 1.55 -2.37 2.19
C VAL A 101 1.99 -2.21 0.74
N ILE A 102 1.14 -2.56 -0.24
CA ILE A 102 1.43 -2.44 -1.67
C ILE A 102 1.81 -0.99 -2.01
N SER A 103 1.01 -0.03 -1.53
CA SER A 103 1.26 1.39 -1.76
C SER A 103 2.55 1.87 -1.06
N ALA A 104 2.82 1.43 0.17
CA ALA A 104 4.05 1.76 0.88
C ALA A 104 5.29 1.26 0.13
N CYS A 105 5.24 0.03 -0.38
CA CYS A 105 6.32 -0.59 -1.16
C CYS A 105 6.50 0.11 -2.51
N GLY A 106 5.40 0.35 -3.26
CA GLY A 106 5.41 1.03 -4.55
C GLY A 106 6.01 2.45 -4.46
N GLN A 107 5.55 3.25 -3.47
CA GLN A 107 6.08 4.60 -3.24
C GLN A 107 7.54 4.64 -2.80
N SER A 108 8.08 3.52 -2.33
CA SER A 108 9.48 3.36 -1.89
C SER A 108 10.35 2.71 -2.96
N GLY A 109 9.83 2.45 -4.16
CA GLY A 109 10.53 1.77 -5.26
C GLY A 109 10.76 0.28 -5.04
N GLN A 110 10.13 -0.32 -4.02
CA GLN A 110 10.29 -1.74 -3.66
C GLN A 110 9.27 -2.60 -4.40
N TRP A 111 9.41 -2.63 -5.73
CA TRP A 111 8.45 -3.29 -6.61
C TRP A 111 8.31 -4.80 -6.34
N GLN A 112 9.39 -5.48 -5.97
CA GLN A 112 9.39 -6.92 -5.67
C GLN A 112 8.43 -7.25 -4.52
N HIS A 113 8.54 -6.50 -3.42
CA HIS A 113 7.69 -6.66 -2.25
C HIS A 113 6.24 -6.25 -2.52
N ALA A 114 6.02 -5.20 -3.32
CA ALA A 114 4.68 -4.79 -3.74
C ALA A 114 3.99 -5.89 -4.55
N LEU A 115 4.67 -6.48 -5.54
CA LEU A 115 4.13 -7.56 -6.37
C LEU A 115 3.91 -8.85 -5.57
N MET A 116 4.84 -9.20 -4.68
CA MET A 116 4.69 -10.34 -3.79
C MET A 116 3.45 -10.18 -2.91
N THR A 117 3.27 -9.00 -2.30
CA THR A 117 2.08 -8.70 -1.49
C THR A 117 0.80 -8.78 -2.34
N PHE A 118 0.80 -8.24 -3.55
CA PHE A 118 -0.34 -8.35 -4.46
C PHE A 118 -0.69 -9.80 -4.82
N GLN A 119 0.30 -10.66 -5.02
CA GLN A 119 0.07 -12.08 -5.28
C GLN A 119 -0.57 -12.78 -4.07
N THR A 120 -0.12 -12.46 -2.85
CA THR A 120 -0.69 -13.03 -1.62
C THR A 120 -2.16 -12.68 -1.40
N MET A 121 -2.69 -11.64 -2.06
CA MET A 121 -4.13 -11.30 -1.98
C MET A 121 -5.02 -12.46 -2.45
N LYS A 122 -4.56 -13.25 -3.44
CA LYS A 122 -5.28 -14.44 -3.92
C LYS A 122 -5.31 -15.53 -2.86
N ASP A 123 -4.22 -15.71 -2.13
CA ASP A 123 -4.10 -16.71 -1.06
C ASP A 123 -5.05 -16.40 0.10
N TYR A 124 -5.27 -15.12 0.39
CA TYR A 124 -6.23 -14.65 1.38
C TYR A 124 -7.68 -14.55 0.86
N ALA A 125 -7.95 -14.98 -0.37
CA ALA A 125 -9.25 -14.84 -1.04
C ALA A 125 -9.79 -13.40 -1.04
N VAL A 126 -8.90 -12.41 -1.06
CA VAL A 126 -9.24 -10.98 -1.11
C VAL A 126 -9.22 -10.52 -2.56
N SER A 127 -10.36 -10.04 -3.07
CA SER A 127 -10.44 -9.53 -4.43
C SER A 127 -9.70 -8.18 -4.56
N PRO A 128 -8.73 -8.04 -5.47
CA PRO A 128 -8.02 -6.78 -5.67
C PRO A 128 -8.96 -5.69 -6.20
N ASP A 129 -8.82 -4.48 -5.67
CA ASP A 129 -9.56 -3.32 -6.15
C ASP A 129 -8.72 -2.48 -7.12
N GLN A 130 -9.32 -1.39 -7.61
CA GLN A 130 -8.61 -0.43 -8.48
C GLN A 130 -7.30 0.07 -7.85
N TRP A 131 -7.26 0.20 -6.52
CA TRP A 131 -6.09 0.66 -5.79
C TRP A 131 -4.97 -0.39 -5.78
N SER A 132 -5.32 -1.65 -5.48
CA SER A 132 -4.39 -2.78 -5.53
C SER A 132 -3.79 -2.94 -6.92
N LEU A 133 -4.65 -2.88 -7.95
CA LEU A 133 -4.27 -3.06 -9.34
C LEU A 133 -3.35 -1.92 -9.82
N ASN A 134 -3.68 -0.68 -9.49
CA ASN A 134 -2.82 0.46 -9.84
C ASN A 134 -1.46 0.40 -9.14
N GLY A 135 -1.44 0.09 -7.84
CA GLY A 135 -0.17 -0.05 -7.10
C GLY A 135 0.70 -1.20 -7.61
N ALA A 136 0.08 -2.34 -7.97
CA ALA A 136 0.77 -3.46 -8.58
C ALA A 136 1.26 -3.14 -10.00
N LEU A 137 0.50 -2.35 -10.76
CA LEU A 137 0.89 -1.90 -12.10
C LEU A 137 2.11 -0.99 -12.06
N GLU A 138 2.12 -0.01 -11.16
CA GLU A 138 3.28 0.87 -10.92
C GLU A 138 4.51 0.07 -10.50
N ALA A 139 4.34 -0.89 -9.58
CA ALA A 139 5.42 -1.79 -9.20
C ALA A 139 5.91 -2.62 -10.39
N ALA A 140 5.03 -3.20 -11.20
CA ALA A 140 5.41 -3.97 -12.38
C ALA A 140 6.15 -3.13 -13.43
N ALA A 141 5.75 -1.87 -13.63
CA ALA A 141 6.44 -0.93 -14.51
C ALA A 141 7.85 -0.60 -14.00
N CYS A 142 8.00 -0.35 -12.70
CA CYS A 142 9.30 -0.11 -12.06
C CYS A 142 10.22 -1.34 -12.10
N GLY A 143 9.66 -2.54 -12.00
CA GLY A 143 10.38 -3.81 -12.02
C GLY A 143 10.62 -4.40 -13.42
N GLU A 144 10.25 -3.67 -14.48
CA GLU A 144 10.33 -4.10 -15.89
C GLU A 144 9.62 -5.44 -16.17
N GLN A 145 8.61 -5.78 -15.36
CA GLN A 145 7.79 -6.97 -15.51
C GLN A 145 6.65 -6.73 -16.50
N TRP A 146 6.99 -6.50 -17.77
CA TRP A 146 6.04 -6.06 -18.81
C TRP A 146 4.88 -7.03 -19.04
N ALA A 147 5.15 -8.33 -19.01
CA ALA A 147 4.12 -9.35 -19.17
C ALA A 147 3.04 -9.23 -18.08
N LEU A 148 3.46 -9.02 -16.83
CA LEU A 148 2.55 -8.83 -15.71
C LEU A 148 1.83 -7.47 -15.80
N ALA A 149 2.53 -6.40 -16.19
CA ALA A 149 1.93 -5.08 -16.37
C ALA A 149 0.80 -5.09 -17.42
N ILE A 150 0.99 -5.79 -18.54
CA ILE A 150 -0.03 -5.94 -19.59
C ILE A 150 -1.22 -6.76 -19.08
N GLN A 151 -0.98 -7.85 -18.34
CA GLN A 151 -2.05 -8.64 -17.73
C GLN A 151 -2.88 -7.80 -16.73
N LEU A 152 -2.21 -6.99 -15.90
CA LEU A 152 -2.88 -6.09 -14.94
C LEU A 152 -3.68 -4.98 -15.65
N LEU A 153 -3.16 -4.43 -16.75
CA LEU A 153 -3.90 -3.46 -17.58
C LEU A 153 -5.13 -4.08 -18.24
N ALA A 154 -5.01 -5.31 -18.76
CA ALA A 154 -6.15 -6.04 -19.31
C ALA A 154 -7.21 -6.31 -18.23
N ALA A 155 -6.78 -6.67 -17.02
CA ALA A 155 -7.67 -6.85 -15.87
C ALA A 155 -8.40 -5.53 -15.53
N LEU A 156 -7.68 -4.40 -15.43
CA LEU A 156 -8.28 -3.07 -15.19
C LEU A 156 -9.31 -2.70 -16.27
N HIS A 157 -8.99 -2.93 -17.54
CA HIS A 157 -9.88 -2.63 -18.66
C HIS A 157 -11.14 -3.51 -18.63
N SER A 158 -10.98 -4.80 -18.36
CA SER A 158 -12.10 -5.76 -18.26
C SER A 158 -13.05 -5.42 -17.12
N LEU A 159 -12.53 -4.84 -16.03
CA LEU A 159 -13.30 -4.38 -14.87
C LEU A 159 -13.87 -2.96 -15.05
N ARG A 160 -13.63 -2.31 -16.20
CA ARG A 160 -13.98 -0.90 -16.47
C ARG A 160 -13.44 0.09 -15.43
N LEU A 161 -12.29 -0.20 -14.85
CA LEU A 161 -11.64 0.65 -13.85
C LEU A 161 -10.64 1.59 -14.54
N GLU A 162 -10.56 2.84 -14.07
CA GLU A 162 -9.63 3.82 -14.62
C GLU A 162 -8.20 3.57 -14.11
N ALA A 163 -7.27 3.35 -15.04
CA ALA A 163 -5.85 3.29 -14.73
C ALA A 163 -5.29 4.71 -14.48
N GLN A 164 -4.35 4.84 -13.56
CA GLN A 164 -3.72 6.15 -13.33
C GLN A 164 -2.82 6.54 -14.51
N ALA A 165 -2.91 7.82 -14.92
CA ALA A 165 -2.22 8.34 -16.10
C ALA A 165 -0.68 8.19 -16.04
N GLY A 166 -0.09 8.22 -14.84
CA GLY A 166 1.36 8.06 -14.64
C GLY A 166 1.85 6.67 -15.04
N ALA A 167 1.22 5.61 -14.52
CA ALA A 167 1.58 4.23 -14.81
C ALA A 167 1.38 3.87 -16.29
N VAL A 168 0.27 4.32 -16.89
CA VAL A 168 -0.01 4.11 -18.32
C VAL A 168 1.00 4.86 -19.19
N GLY A 169 1.39 6.09 -18.81
CA GLY A 169 2.39 6.87 -19.54
C GLY A 169 3.77 6.21 -19.56
N GLU A 170 4.22 5.68 -18.42
CA GLU A 170 5.51 5.00 -18.30
C GLU A 170 5.55 3.69 -19.10
N ILE A 171 4.47 2.90 -19.02
CA ILE A 171 4.30 1.67 -19.81
C ILE A 171 4.22 1.98 -21.30
N CYS A 172 3.40 2.95 -21.72
CA CYS A 172 3.28 3.34 -23.13
C CYS A 172 4.61 3.87 -23.67
N SER A 173 5.36 4.67 -22.90
CA SER A 173 6.64 5.22 -23.35
C SER A 173 7.69 4.13 -23.62
N LYS A 174 7.76 3.11 -22.76
CA LYS A 174 8.73 2.00 -22.89
C LYS A 174 8.26 0.89 -23.83
N VAL A 175 6.96 0.57 -23.87
CA VAL A 175 6.37 -0.38 -24.84
C VAL A 175 6.46 0.17 -26.26
N TRP A 176 6.25 1.48 -26.48
CA TRP A 176 6.50 2.11 -27.78
C TRP A 176 7.99 2.12 -28.16
N PHE A 177 8.88 2.30 -27.18
CA PHE A 177 10.33 2.23 -27.41
C PHE A 177 10.77 0.81 -27.84
N TRP A 178 10.19 -0.23 -27.24
CA TRP A 178 10.42 -1.63 -27.65
C TRP A 178 9.71 -2.01 -28.96
N GLY A 179 8.53 -1.45 -29.24
CA GLY A 179 7.83 -1.60 -30.52
C GLY A 179 8.57 -0.98 -31.72
N LEU A 180 9.52 -0.06 -31.46
CA LEU A 180 10.47 0.46 -32.47
C LEU A 180 11.68 -0.47 -32.69
N VAL A 181 12.00 -1.34 -31.74
CA VAL A 181 13.19 -2.23 -31.76
C VAL A 181 12.82 -3.68 -32.13
N ALA A 182 11.56 -4.10 -31.97
CA ALA A 182 11.10 -5.46 -32.24
C ALA A 182 10.04 -5.53 -33.37
N SER A 183 10.54 -5.75 -34.60
CA SER A 183 9.87 -6.34 -35.78
C SER A 183 8.79 -5.54 -36.56
N PRO A 184 8.71 -5.75 -37.89
CA PRO A 184 7.87 -4.97 -38.80
C PRO A 184 6.44 -5.53 -38.85
N GLY A 185 5.43 -4.70 -38.55
CA GLY A 185 4.03 -5.08 -38.84
C GLY A 185 2.90 -4.49 -38.00
N VAL A 186 3.06 -3.37 -37.30
CA VAL A 186 1.99 -2.76 -36.46
C VAL A 186 1.87 -1.25 -36.75
N PRO A 187 0.64 -0.68 -36.80
CA PRO A 187 0.31 0.42 -37.71
C PRO A 187 0.85 1.78 -37.28
N THR A 188 1.15 2.59 -38.29
CA THR A 188 1.87 3.86 -38.21
C THR A 188 1.06 5.00 -37.61
N ARG A 189 1.71 5.78 -36.71
CA ARG A 189 1.67 7.22 -36.32
C ARG A 189 0.42 8.11 -36.52
N ASN A 190 -0.56 7.80 -37.36
CA ASN A 190 -1.70 8.66 -37.65
C ASN A 190 -2.95 8.39 -36.78
N GLU A 191 -3.06 7.23 -36.13
CA GLU A 191 -4.21 6.91 -35.27
C GLU A 191 -4.06 7.42 -33.82
N SER A 192 -2.82 7.74 -33.38
CA SER A 192 -2.53 8.23 -32.03
C SER A 192 -2.94 9.70 -31.79
N ARG A 193 -3.20 10.49 -32.84
CA ARG A 193 -3.80 11.82 -32.68
C ARG A 193 -5.30 11.78 -32.37
N LEU A 194 -5.98 10.69 -32.70
CA LEU A 194 -7.42 10.55 -32.48
C LEU A 194 -7.75 10.08 -31.06
N TYR A 195 -6.86 9.31 -30.42
CA TYR A 195 -7.12 8.79 -29.08
C TYR A 195 -6.79 9.79 -27.95
N CYS A 196 -5.79 10.66 -28.11
CA CYS A 196 -5.46 11.70 -27.12
C CYS A 196 -6.27 13.00 -27.26
N ARG A 197 -6.92 13.27 -28.41
CA ARG A 197 -7.75 14.48 -28.59
C ARG A 197 -9.21 14.33 -28.18
N SER A 198 -9.71 13.12 -27.95
CA SER A 198 -11.14 12.89 -27.70
C SER A 198 -11.55 12.95 -26.22
N ARG A 199 -10.62 13.24 -25.29
CA ARG A 199 -10.93 13.39 -23.84
C ARG A 199 -10.27 14.61 -23.20
N GLN A 200 -10.34 15.75 -23.89
CA GLN A 200 -10.36 17.06 -23.23
C GLN A 200 -11.73 17.69 -23.49
N CYS A 201 -12.72 17.19 -22.76
CA CYS A 201 -13.93 17.86 -22.28
C CYS A 201 -14.37 17.10 -21.02
#